data_AF-A0A357HG12-F1
#
_entry.id   AF-A0A357HG12-F1
#
_cell.length_a   1.000
_cell.length_b   1.000
_cell.length_c   1.000
_cell.angle_alpha   90.00
_cell.angle_beta   90.00
_cell.angle_gamma   90.00
#
_symmetry.space_group_name_H-M   'P 1'
#
loop_
_entity.id
_entity.type
_entity.pdbx_description
1 polymer ?
#
loop_
_entity_poly.entity_id
_entity_poly.type
_entity_poly.pdbx_seq_one_letter_code
_entity_poly.pdbx_strand_id
1 'polypeptide(L)' 'MKLIFTLPLIITIVIGQTGYEIAEMIDEKLTPVDMSNRTKMVLTNSKGKTRTNEMVSKSTGGNEKQI' A
#
# COMPACT_ATOMS: atom_id res chain seq x y z
N MET A 1 -18.48 31.54 -22.75
CA MET A 1 -17.56 30.38 -22.86
C MET A 1 -16.39 30.44 -21.86
N LYS A 2 -15.72 31.59 -21.65
CA LYS A 2 -14.59 31.69 -20.70
C LYS A 2 -14.95 31.33 -19.25
N LEU A 3 -16.12 31.76 -18.77
CA LEU A 3 -16.57 31.52 -17.39
C LEU A 3 -16.78 30.02 -17.06
N ILE A 4 -17.12 29.22 -18.07
CA ILE A 4 -17.41 27.78 -17.94
C ILE A 4 -16.13 26.99 -17.66
N PHE A 5 -14.98 27.45 -18.18
CA PHE A 5 -13.67 26.82 -17.96
C PHE A 5 -12.95 27.32 -16.72
N THR A 6 -13.21 28.55 -16.27
CA THR A 6 -12.55 29.12 -15.08
C THR A 6 -13.15 28.63 -13.77
N LEU A 7 -14.47 28.38 -13.74
CA LEU A 7 -15.16 27.91 -12.53
C LEU A 7 -14.66 26.55 -12.00
N PRO A 8 -14.47 25.50 -12.83
CA PRO A 8 -13.97 24.22 -12.33
C PRO A 8 -12.52 24.30 -11.82
N LEU A 9 -11.69 25.16 -12.41
CA LEU A 9 -10.30 25.35 -11.97
C LEU A 9 -10.21 25.92 -10.54
N ILE A 10 -11.10 26.86 -10.21
CA ILE A 10 -11.14 27.45 -8.87
C ILE A 10 -11.62 26.41 -7.84
N ILE A 11 -12.61 25.60 -8.21
CA ILE A 11 -13.14 24.53 -7.34
C ILE A 11 -12.03 23.52 -6.99
N THR A 12 -11.16 23.15 -7.94
CA THR A 12 -10.04 22.23 -7.66
C THR A 12 -9.01 22.78 -6.69
N ILE A 13 -8.85 24.12 -6.64
CA ILE A 13 -7.93 24.77 -5.70
C ILE A 13 -8.55 24.84 -4.30
N VAL A 14 -9.87 25.05 -4.21
CA VAL A 14 -10.59 25.17 -2.93
C VAL A 14 -10.82 23.81 -2.26
N ILE A 15 -11.04 22.74 -3.04
CA ILE A 15 -11.28 21.37 -2.53
C ILE A 15 -9.99 20.53 -2.52
N GLY A 16 -8.88 21.08 -3.01
CA GLY A 16 -7.60 20.39 -3.05
C GLY A 16 -7.02 20.19 -1.66
N GLN A 17 -6.39 19.04 -1.43
CA GLN A 17 -5.64 18.78 -0.22
C GLN A 17 -4.27 19.43 -0.30
N THR A 18 -3.80 19.97 0.82
CA THR A 18 -2.42 20.47 0.91
C THR A 18 -1.43 19.32 1.07
N GLY A 19 -0.15 19.55 0.74
CA GLY A 19 0.90 18.55 0.97
C GLY A 19 1.05 18.17 2.46
N TYR A 20 0.72 19.10 3.37
CA TYR A 20 0.71 18.86 4.81
C TYR A 20 -0.43 17.91 5.21
N GLU A 21 -1.65 18.16 4.74
CA GLU A 21 -2.81 17.29 5.01
C GLU A 21 -2.59 15.86 4.50
N ILE A 22 -1.92 15.71 3.35
CA ILE A 22 -1.53 14.39 2.83
C ILE A 22 -0.55 13.70 3.78
N ALA A 23 0.46 14.41 4.27
CA ALA A 23 1.44 13.86 5.20
C ALA A 23 0.78 13.46 6.53
N GLU A 24 -0.09 14.30 7.08
CA GLU A 24 -0.83 14.05 8.31
C GLU A 24 -1.75 12.83 8.17
N MET A 25 -2.54 12.73 7.09
CA MET A 25 -3.40 11.55 6.86
C MET A 25 -2.60 10.25 6.67
N ILE A 26 -1.38 10.32 6.14
CA ILE A 26 -0.50 9.14 6.01
C ILE A 26 0.07 8.73 7.36
N ASP A 27 0.48 9.70 8.18
CA ASP A 27 1.03 9.47 9.52
C ASP A 27 -0.04 8.92 10.48
N GLU A 28 -1.23 9.49 10.44
CA GLU A 28 -2.37 9.06 11.26
C GLU A 28 -3.06 7.79 10.74
N LYS A 29 -2.69 7.32 9.53
CA LYS A 29 -3.29 6.14 8.94
C LYS A 29 -3.05 4.95 9.87
N LEU A 30 -4.13 4.44 10.48
CA LEU A 30 -4.10 3.21 11.25
C LEU A 30 -3.49 2.08 10.40
N THR A 31 -2.29 1.66 10.78
CA THR A 31 -1.64 0.48 10.24
C THR A 31 -1.86 -0.68 11.21
N PRO A 32 -2.05 -1.90 10.70
CA PRO A 32 -2.19 -3.06 11.57
C PRO A 32 -0.89 -3.21 12.40
N VAL A 33 -1.05 -3.34 13.71
CA VAL A 33 0.07 -3.51 14.65
C VAL A 33 0.87 -4.76 14.31
N ASP A 34 0.20 -5.81 13.84
CA ASP A 34 0.84 -7.04 13.40
C ASP A 34 0.50 -7.33 11.94
N MET A 35 1.51 -7.73 11.16
CA MET A 35 1.36 -8.15 9.76
C MET A 35 1.88 -9.56 9.57
N SER A 36 1.27 -10.34 8.68
CA SER A 36 1.79 -11.65 8.29
C SER A 36 1.68 -11.85 6.79
N ASN A 37 2.72 -12.39 6.17
CA ASN A 37 2.73 -12.74 4.75
C ASN A 37 3.11 -14.21 4.57
N ARG A 38 2.50 -14.84 3.56
CA ARG A 38 2.76 -16.24 3.18
C ARG A 38 3.01 -16.29 1.69
N THR A 39 4.24 -16.62 1.32
CA THR A 39 4.66 -16.76 -0.08
C THR A 39 4.86 -18.24 -0.39
N LYS A 40 4.07 -18.75 -1.34
CA LYS A 40 4.22 -20.12 -1.85
C LYS A 40 4.90 -20.08 -3.22
N MET A 41 6.08 -20.66 -3.33
CA MET A 41 6.83 -20.81 -4.56
C MET A 41 6.74 -22.25 -5.04
N VAL A 42 6.26 -22.46 -6.27
CA VAL A 42 6.16 -23.78 -6.90
C VAL A 42 7.07 -23.80 -8.12
N LEU A 43 8.12 -24.63 -8.07
CA LEU A 43 9.11 -24.80 -9.13
C LEU A 43 8.88 -26.14 -9.81
N THR A 44 8.44 -26.11 -11.06
CA THR A 44 8.25 -27.31 -11.88
C THR A 44 9.28 -27.34 -13.00
N ASN A 45 10.01 -28.46 -13.14
CA ASN A 45 10.99 -28.62 -14.22
C ASN A 45 10.36 -29.22 -15.49
N SER A 46 11.12 -29.23 -16.60
CA SER A 46 10.68 -29.79 -17.88
C SER A 46 10.37 -31.30 -17.86
N LYS A 47 10.79 -32.01 -16.81
CA LYS A 47 10.49 -33.43 -16.57
C LYS A 47 9.27 -33.64 -15.66
N GLY A 48 8.54 -32.57 -15.34
CA GLY A 48 7.34 -32.60 -14.50
C GLY A 48 7.58 -32.73 -13.00
N LYS A 49 8.84 -32.71 -12.53
CA LYS A 49 9.13 -32.74 -11.09
C LYS A 49 8.89 -31.37 -10.48
N THR A 50 8.19 -31.34 -9.35
CA THR A 50 7.80 -30.11 -8.67
C THR A 50 8.45 -30.01 -7.29
N ARG A 51 8.93 -28.81 -6.93
CA ARG A 51 9.36 -28.44 -5.58
C ARG A 51 8.51 -27.28 -5.10
N THR A 52 7.99 -27.38 -3.88
CA THR A 52 7.19 -26.33 -3.25
C THR A 52 7.98 -25.78 -2.08
N ASN A 53 8.24 -24.48 -2.08
CA ASN A 53 8.78 -23.75 -0.94
C ASN A 53 7.71 -22.82 -0.40
N GLU A 54 7.53 -22.82 0.91
CA GLU A 54 6.61 -21.94 1.58
C GLU A 54 7.38 -21.07 2.56
N MET A 55 7.28 -19.76 2.39
CA MET A 55 7.89 -18.76 3.26
C MET A 55 6.78 -18.08 4.03
N VAL A 56 6.88 -18.09 5.34
CA VAL A 56 5.99 -17.34 6.23
C VAL A 56 6.83 -16.25 6.85
N SER A 57 6.37 -15.00 6.76
CA SER A 57 6.95 -13.89 7.51
C SER A 57 5.87 -13.24 8.37
N LYS A 58 6.24 -12.77 9.56
CA LYS A 58 5.37 -11.97 10.42
C LYS A 58 6.15 -10.77 10.94
N SER A 59 5.47 -9.65 11.04
CA SER A 59 5.91 -8.44 11.70
C SER A 59 4.99 -8.21 12.90
N THR A 60 5.55 -7.93 14.08
CA THR A 60 4.77 -7.66 15.29
C THR A 60 5.17 -6.34 15.93
N GLY A 61 4.21 -5.71 16.62
CA GLY A 61 4.45 -4.46 17.35
C GLY A 61 4.84 -3.29 16.44
N GLY A 62 4.14 -3.11 15.32
CA GLY A 62 4.39 -1.99 14.40
C GLY A 62 5.71 -2.09 13.63
N ASN A 63 6.19 -3.32 13.37
CA ASN A 63 7.50 -3.62 12.76
C ASN A 63 8.71 -3.56 13.70
N GLU A 64 8.50 -3.52 15.01
CA GLU A 64 9.58 -3.67 15.99
C GLU A 64 10.25 -5.06 15.93
N LYS A 65 9.49 -6.10 15.57
CA LYS A 65 9.99 -7.47 15.47
C LYS A 65 9.54 -8.13 14.17
N GLN A 66 10.45 -8.80 13.49
CA GLN A 66 10.16 -9.57 12.28
C GLN A 66 10.65 -11.02 12.45
N ILE A 67 9.79 -11.99 12.10
CA ILE A 67 10.03 -13.43 12.17
C ILE A 67 9.64 -14.14 10.87
#